data_AF-A0A953H1P1-F1
#
_entry.id   AF-A0A953H1P1-F1
#
_cell.length_a   1.000
_cell.length_b   1.000
_cell.length_c   1.000
_cell.angle_alpha   90.00
_cell.angle_beta   90.00
_cell.angle_gamma   90.00
#
_symmetry.space_group_name_H-M   'P 1'
#
loop_
_entity.id
_entity.type
_entity.pdbx_description
1 polymer ?
#
loop_
_entity_poly.entity_id
_entity_poly.type
_entity_poly.pdbx_seq_one_letter_code
_entity_poly.pdbx_strand_id
1 'polypeptide(L)' 'MTEILVEPQFQYVLYESSIKSWLPPNDQVKIPDELRRQIAAKIAKFLTEEGHRTIVVPFE' A
#
# COMPACT_ATOMS: atom_id res chain seq x y z
N MET A 1 -6.93 -28.16 -24.19
CA MET A 1 -7.08 -27.48 -22.89
C MET A 1 -6.18 -26.28 -22.93
N THR A 2 -6.74 -25.08 -23.07
CA THR A 2 -5.94 -23.85 -23.17
C THR A 2 -5.79 -23.31 -21.75
N GLU A 3 -4.59 -23.41 -21.20
CA GLU A 3 -4.24 -22.74 -19.94
C GLU A 3 -4.28 -21.24 -20.18
N ILE A 4 -5.31 -20.59 -19.65
CA ILE A 4 -5.38 -19.13 -19.61
C ILE A 4 -4.38 -18.70 -18.52
N LEU A 5 -3.19 -18.29 -18.93
CA LEU A 5 -2.23 -17.60 -18.09
C LEU A 5 -2.86 -16.27 -17.67
N VAL A 6 -3.38 -16.21 -16.45
CA VAL A 6 -3.84 -14.97 -15.84
C VAL A 6 -2.59 -14.16 -15.49
N GLU A 7 -2.14 -13.30 -16.41
CA GLU A 7 -1.10 -12.32 -16.10
C GLU A 7 -1.60 -11.42 -14.95
N PRO A 8 -0.83 -11.19 -13.87
CA PRO A 8 -1.19 -10.19 -12.88
C PRO A 8 -1.05 -8.80 -13.52
N GLN A 9 -2.15 -8.26 -14.06
CA GLN A 9 -2.17 -7.08 -14.94
C GLN A 9 -1.97 -5.73 -14.21
N PHE A 10 -1.77 -5.69 -12.90
CA PHE A 10 -1.69 -4.41 -12.17
C PHE A 10 -0.48 -4.33 -11.24
N GLN A 11 0.37 -3.34 -11.51
CA GLN A 11 1.46 -2.92 -10.65
C GLN A 11 0.99 -1.72 -9.83
N TYR A 12 0.98 -1.86 -8.50
CA TYR A 12 0.61 -0.80 -7.58
C TYR A 12 1.85 -0.05 -7.10
N VAL A 13 1.78 1.26 -7.09
CA VAL A 13 2.80 2.12 -6.48
C VAL A 13 2.18 2.73 -5.22
N LEU A 14 2.77 2.42 -4.07
CA LEU A 14 2.33 2.88 -2.76
C LEU A 14 3.34 3.91 -2.24
N TYR A 15 2.93 5.17 -2.22
CA TYR A 15 3.72 6.24 -1.61
C TYR A 15 3.41 6.33 -0.12
N GLU A 16 4.40 6.22 0.75
CA GLU A 16 4.20 6.42 2.20
C GLU A 16 3.60 7.80 2.52
N SER A 17 3.95 8.81 1.71
CA SER A 17 3.41 10.18 1.80
C SER A 17 1.90 10.27 1.55
N SER A 18 1.33 9.31 0.82
CA SER A 18 -0.11 9.27 0.51
C SER A 18 -0.97 8.75 1.66
N ILE A 19 -0.34 8.15 2.69
CA ILE A 19 -1.01 7.75 3.92
C ILE A 19 -1.33 9.02 4.70
N LYS A 20 -2.54 9.55 4.46
CA LYS A 20 -3.06 10.77 5.08
C LYS A 20 -3.27 10.59 6.58
N SER A 21 -3.47 11.71 7.27
CA SER A 21 -3.97 11.78 8.64
C SER A 21 -5.20 10.88 8.82
N TRP A 22 -5.48 10.51 10.07
CA TRP A 22 -6.67 9.75 10.41
C TRP A 22 -7.95 10.38 9.81
N LEU A 23 -8.95 9.56 9.50
CA LEU A 23 -10.27 10.07 9.15
C LEU A 23 -10.91 10.76 10.38
N PRO A 24 -11.84 11.71 10.17
CA PRO A 24 -12.58 12.33 11.26
C PRO A 24 -13.14 11.28 12.25
N PRO A 25 -13.10 11.55 13.57
CA PRO A 25 -12.81 12.84 14.21
C PRO A 25 -11.32 13.11 14.50
N ASN A 26 -10.41 12.24 14.08
CA ASN A 26 -9.00 12.28 14.48
C ASN A 26 -8.07 12.91 13.42
N ASP A 27 -8.62 13.63 12.44
CA ASP A 27 -7.88 14.23 11.33
C ASP A 27 -6.83 15.27 11.77
N GLN A 28 -7.00 15.82 12.97
CA GLN A 28 -6.03 16.68 13.64
C GLN A 28 -4.77 15.93 14.13
N VAL A 29 -4.84 14.60 14.26
CA VAL A 29 -3.71 13.77 14.69
C VAL A 29 -2.93 13.31 13.46
N LYS A 30 -1.68 13.78 13.33
CA LYS A 30 -0.77 13.28 12.30
C LYS A 30 -0.33 11.86 12.66
N ILE A 31 -0.43 10.94 11.70
CA ILE A 31 0.17 9.61 11.81
C ILE A 31 1.69 9.77 11.83
N PRO A 32 2.40 9.29 12.88
CA PRO A 32 3.87 9.31 12.93
C PRO A 32 4.49 8.53 11.76
N ASP A 33 5.65 8.94 11.28
CA ASP A 33 6.29 8.35 10.10
C ASP A 33 6.54 6.84 10.24
N GLU A 34 6.96 6.40 11.43
CA GLU A 34 7.11 4.98 11.74
C GLU A 34 5.79 4.20 11.56
N LEU A 35 4.67 4.80 12.00
CA LEU A 35 3.36 4.18 11.84
C LEU A 35 2.90 4.21 10.37
N ARG A 36 3.25 5.26 9.60
CA ARG A 36 3.00 5.30 8.14
C ARG A 36 3.74 4.17 7.44
N ARG A 37 5.01 3.94 7.76
CA ARG A 37 5.81 2.81 7.23
C ARG A 37 5.16 1.46 7.53
N GLN A 38 4.70 1.27 8.76
CA GLN A 38 4.00 0.03 9.15
C GLN A 38 2.69 -0.16 8.39
N ILE A 39 1.90 0.91 8.18
CA ILE A 39 0.67 0.86 7.38
C ILE A 39 1.02 0.54 5.91
N ALA A 40 2.04 1.20 5.34
CA ALA A 40 2.48 0.95 3.98
C ALA A 40 2.89 -0.51 3.78
N ALA A 41 3.69 -1.06 4.71
CA ALA A 41 4.11 -2.45 4.68
C ALA A 41 2.93 -3.43 4.75
N LYS A 42 1.90 -3.13 5.58
CA LYS A 42 0.69 -3.96 5.66
C LYS A 42 -0.11 -3.95 4.36
N ILE A 43 -0.30 -2.78 3.75
CA ILE A 43 -1.01 -2.65 2.47
C ILE A 43 -0.23 -3.38 1.36
N ALA A 44 1.08 -3.19 1.30
CA ALA A 44 1.92 -3.86 0.30
C ALA A 44 1.93 -5.38 0.45
N LYS A 45 1.95 -5.88 1.69
CA LYS A 45 1.82 -7.31 1.98
C LYS A 45 0.48 -7.85 1.49
N PHE A 46 -0.63 -7.19 1.83
CA PHE A 46 -1.97 -7.59 1.38
C PHE A 46 -2.06 -7.65 -0.14
N LEU A 47 -1.59 -6.61 -0.85
CA LEU A 47 -1.60 -6.59 -2.31
C LEU A 47 -0.75 -7.72 -2.92
N THR A 48 0.38 -8.04 -2.29
CA THR A 48 1.24 -9.15 -2.71
C THR A 48 0.56 -10.50 -2.51
N GLU A 49 -0.15 -10.68 -1.39
CA GLU A 49 -0.92 -11.91 -1.10
C GLU A 49 -2.09 -12.11 -2.08
N GLU A 50 -2.72 -11.02 -2.54
CA GLU A 50 -3.73 -11.03 -3.61
C GLU A 50 -3.13 -11.24 -5.02
N GLY A 51 -1.82 -11.44 -5.13
CA GLY A 51 -1.12 -11.71 -6.39
C GLY A 51 -0.76 -10.46 -7.19
N HIS A 52 -0.84 -9.27 -6.60
CA HIS A 52 -0.44 -8.02 -7.24
C HIS A 52 1.04 -7.70 -7.00
N ARG A 53 1.67 -7.05 -7.99
CA ARG A 53 3.01 -6.48 -7.80
C ARG A 53 2.88 -5.12 -7.12
N THR A 54 3.62 -4.90 -6.03
CA THR A 54 3.59 -3.63 -5.30
C THR A 54 5.00 -3.05 -5.16
N ILE A 55 5.15 -1.76 -5.44
CA ILE A 55 6.35 -0.97 -5.15
C ILE A 55 6.03 0.02 -4.04
N VAL A 56 6.79 -0.02 -2.94
CA VAL A 56 6.68 0.95 -1.85
C VAL A 56 7.73 2.03 -2.04
N VAL A 57 7.28 3.29 -2.11
CA VAL A 57 8.14 4.46 -2.22
C VAL A 57 8.21 5.14 -0.85
N PRO A 58 9.40 5.20 -0.21
CA PRO A 58 9.56 5.73 1.13
C PRO A 58 9.34 7.24 1.19
N PHE A 59 9.03 7.74 2.39
CA PHE A 59 9.00 9.18 2.69
C PHE A 59 10.45 9.71 2.85
N GLU A 60 10.84 10.71 2.05
CA GLU A 60 12.12 11.46 2.18
C GLU A 60 12.02 12.60 3.20
#